data_AF-A0A7C4IH51-F1
#
_entry.id   AF-A0A7C4IH51-F1
#
_cell.length_a   1.000
_cell.length_b   1.000
_cell.length_c   1.000
_cell.angle_alpha   90.00
_cell.angle_beta   90.00
_cell.angle_gamma   90.00
#
_symmetry.space_group_name_H-M   'P 1'
#
loop_
_entity.id
_entity.type
_entity.pdbx_description
1 polymer ?
#
loop_
_entity_poly.entity_id
_entity_poly.type
_entity_poly.pdbx_seq_one_letter_code
_entity_poly.pdbx_strand_id
1 'polypeptide(L)'
;MRLNLPSTIGTYGHDERGRFTAGNRGGPGNPHARKVARLRSAMLRAVSKQDIAEVIQTLVRRAKGGDTAAAKLLLERVLGQVPPADVREPLQLRHDGEKIERGWA
;
A
#
# COMPACT_ATOMS: atom_id res chain seq x y z
N MET A 1 15.38 -10.51 28.16
CA MET A 1 15.34 -9.51 27.07
C MET A 1 15.95 -10.15 25.82
N ARG A 2 15.14 -10.61 24.87
CA ARG A 2 15.67 -11.24 23.64
C ARG A 2 16.04 -10.13 22.65
N LEU A 3 17.33 -10.00 22.35
CA LEU A 3 17.81 -9.13 21.28
C LEU A 3 17.25 -9.67 19.95
N ASN A 4 16.49 -8.82 19.23
CA ASN A 4 16.08 -9.10 17.85
C ASN A 4 17.31 -8.96 16.95
N LEU A 5 18.16 -9.99 16.94
CA LEU A 5 19.26 -10.10 15.99
C LEU A 5 18.66 -10.36 14.60
N PRO A 6 19.04 -9.59 13.56
CA PRO A 6 18.68 -9.96 12.19
C PRO A 6 19.16 -11.39 11.94
N SER A 7 18.33 -12.21 11.29
CA SER A 7 18.65 -13.62 11.04
C SER A 7 20.02 -13.75 10.39
N THR A 8 20.99 -14.30 11.13
CA THR A 8 22.33 -14.63 10.67
C THR A 8 22.32 -15.88 9.81
N ILE A 9 21.54 -15.89 8.73
CA ILE A 9 21.78 -16.79 7.59
C ILE A 9 22.76 -16.04 6.67
N GLY A 10 24.00 -15.93 7.13
CA GLY A 10 25.11 -15.62 6.25
C GLY A 10 25.54 -16.87 5.49
N THR A 11 26.00 -16.68 4.26
CA THR A 11 26.83 -17.60 3.44
C THR A 11 26.24 -18.39 2.27
N TYR A 12 25.14 -17.95 1.64
CA TYR A 12 24.98 -18.20 0.19
C TYR A 12 24.32 -17.00 -0.51
N GLY A 13 25.13 -16.13 -1.13
CA GLY A 13 24.67 -15.11 -2.07
C GLY A 13 24.46 -13.68 -1.54
N HIS A 14 24.95 -13.34 -0.34
CA HIS A 14 24.89 -11.95 0.18
C HIS A 14 26.27 -11.45 0.65
N ASP A 15 26.53 -10.15 0.51
CA ASP A 15 27.75 -9.49 0.99
C ASP A 15 27.67 -9.12 2.49
N GLU A 16 28.77 -8.61 3.06
CA GLU A 16 28.85 -8.19 4.47
C GLU A 16 27.86 -7.08 4.84
N ARG A 17 27.27 -6.40 3.85
CA ARG A 17 26.25 -5.37 4.03
C ARG A 17 24.83 -5.91 3.78
N GLY A 18 24.68 -7.22 3.63
CA GLY A 18 23.41 -7.91 3.39
C GLY A 18 22.88 -7.80 1.95
N ARG A 19 23.65 -7.25 1.01
CA ARG A 19 23.23 -7.07 -0.38
C ARG A 19 23.42 -8.36 -1.16
N PHE A 20 22.54 -8.64 -2.12
CA PHE A 20 22.68 -9.77 -3.02
C PHE A 20 24.00 -9.68 -3.82
N THR A 21 24.78 -10.76 -3.84
CA THR A 21 26.01 -10.87 -4.65
C THR A 21 25.72 -11.46 -6.02
N ALA A 22 26.65 -11.26 -6.97
CA ALA A 22 26.59 -11.92 -8.26
C ALA A 22 26.57 -13.45 -8.09
N GLY A 23 25.65 -14.12 -8.78
CA GLY A 23 25.45 -15.57 -8.66
C GLY A 23 24.55 -15.99 -7.49
N ASN A 24 23.88 -15.06 -6.79
CA ASN A 24 22.83 -15.44 -5.85
C ASN A 24 21.72 -16.22 -6.58
N ARG A 25 21.46 -17.46 -6.13
CA ARG A 25 20.47 -18.38 -6.70
C ARG A 25 19.01 -17.96 -6.48
N GLY A 26 18.79 -16.93 -5.67
CA GLY A 26 17.49 -16.57 -5.12
C GLY A 26 17.06 -17.52 -4.01
N GLY A 27 15.90 -17.24 -3.42
CA GLY A 27 15.23 -18.19 -2.53
C GLY A 27 14.68 -19.40 -3.30
N PRO A 28 14.27 -20.47 -2.60
CA PRO A 28 13.74 -21.70 -3.20
C PRO A 28 12.46 -21.54 -4.03
N GLY A 29 11.90 -20.32 -4.10
CA GLY A 29 10.64 -20.02 -4.76
C GLY A 29 9.43 -20.46 -3.92
N ASN A 30 8.23 -20.16 -4.42
CA ASN A 30 6.99 -20.60 -3.78
C ASN A 30 6.67 -22.05 -4.23
N PRO A 31 6.60 -23.05 -3.33
CA PRO A 31 6.30 -24.45 -3.70
C PRO A 31 4.90 -24.61 -4.32
N HIS A 32 4.00 -23.66 -4.08
CA HIS A 32 2.66 -23.62 -4.63
C HIS A 32 2.52 -22.70 -5.85
N ALA A 33 3.62 -22.11 -6.37
CA ALA A 33 3.58 -21.16 -7.48
C ALA A 33 2.76 -21.70 -8.67
N ARG A 34 2.98 -22.97 -9.03
CA ARG A 34 2.25 -23.64 -10.11
C ARG A 34 0.76 -23.79 -9.83
N LYS A 35 0.38 -24.14 -8.59
CA LYS A 35 -1.03 -24.28 -8.19
C LYS A 35 -1.72 -22.91 -8.21
N VAL A 36 -1.08 -21.88 -7.67
CA VAL A 36 -1.61 -20.52 -7.66
C VAL A 36 -1.77 -19.96 -9.07
N ALA A 37 -0.78 -20.19 -9.95
CA ALA A 37 -0.88 -19.79 -11.36
C ALA A 37 -2.12 -20.40 -12.03
N ARG A 38 -2.36 -21.71 -11.84
CA ARG A 38 -3.54 -22.38 -12.39
C ARG A 38 -4.86 -21.78 -11.87
N LEU A 39 -4.94 -21.51 -10.57
CA LEU A 39 -6.12 -20.90 -9.96
C LEU A 39 -6.36 -19.48 -10.51
N ARG A 40 -5.31 -18.66 -10.62
CA ARG A 40 -5.40 -17.32 -11.22
C ARG A 40 -5.86 -17.36 -12.66
N SER A 41 -5.30 -18.26 -13.47
CA SER A 41 -5.73 -18.43 -14.86
C SER A 41 -7.18 -18.87 -14.96
N ALA A 42 -7.64 -19.78 -14.09
CA ALA A 42 -9.04 -20.20 -14.06
C ALA A 42 -9.98 -19.04 -13.69
N MET A 43 -9.61 -18.27 -12.66
CA MET A 43 -10.37 -17.10 -12.23
C MET A 43 -10.47 -16.04 -13.34
N LEU A 44 -9.36 -15.71 -14.00
CA LEU A 44 -9.34 -14.73 -15.10
C LEU A 44 -10.16 -15.18 -16.32
N ARG A 45 -10.30 -16.50 -16.55
CA ARG A 45 -11.18 -17.03 -17.60
C ARG A 45 -12.65 -17.02 -17.21
N ALA A 46 -12.95 -17.20 -15.93
CA ALA A 46 -14.31 -17.27 -15.42
C ALA A 46 -14.97 -15.89 -15.31
N VAL A 47 -14.18 -14.86 -14.97
CA VAL A 47 -14.70 -13.51 -14.75
C VAL A 47 -14.80 -12.76 -16.08
N SER A 48 -16.03 -12.42 -16.48
CA SER A 48 -16.30 -11.63 -17.68
C SER A 48 -16.25 -10.12 -17.41
N LYS A 49 -16.24 -9.32 -18.48
CA LYS A 49 -16.36 -7.86 -18.37
C LYS A 49 -17.70 -7.43 -17.74
N GLN A 50 -18.76 -8.19 -18.01
CA GLN A 50 -20.09 -7.92 -17.49
C GLN A 50 -20.15 -8.16 -15.98
N ASP A 51 -19.56 -9.26 -15.50
CA ASP A 51 -19.48 -9.55 -14.06
C ASP A 51 -18.77 -8.42 -13.30
N ILE A 52 -17.67 -7.92 -13.86
CA ILE A 52 -16.95 -6.78 -13.29
C ILE A 52 -17.84 -5.54 -13.25
N ALA A 53 -18.53 -5.22 -14.35
CA ALA A 53 -19.43 -4.06 -14.40
C ALA A 53 -20.52 -4.14 -13.33
N GLU A 54 -21.15 -5.31 -13.15
CA GLU A 54 -22.21 -5.52 -12.15
C GLU A 54 -21.70 -5.41 -10.71
N VAL A 55 -20.50 -5.93 -10.44
CA VAL A 55 -19.84 -5.78 -9.13
C VAL A 55 -19.53 -4.31 -8.85
N ILE A 56 -18.99 -3.57 -9.82
CA ILE A 56 -18.71 -2.13 -9.67
C ILE A 56 -20.00 -1.34 -9.44
N GLN A 57 -21.08 -1.62 -10.17
CA GLN A 57 -22.37 -0.96 -9.95
C GLN A 57 -22.91 -1.21 -8.53
N THR A 58 -22.72 -2.43 -8.02
CA THR A 58 -23.09 -2.77 -6.65
C THR A 58 -22.25 -2.00 -5.64
N LEU A 59 -20.94 -1.89 -5.86
CA LEU A 59 -20.06 -1.07 -5.02
C LEU A 59 -20.48 0.41 -5.03
N VAL A 60 -20.85 0.96 -6.19
CA VAL A 60 -21.31 2.35 -6.30
C VAL A 60 -22.58 2.57 -5.49
N ARG A 61 -23.56 1.65 -5.60
CA ARG A 61 -24.79 1.74 -4.80
C ARG A 61 -24.50 1.68 -3.30
N ARG A 62 -23.66 0.75 -2.85
CA ARG A 62 -23.28 0.63 -1.43
C ARG A 62 -22.55 1.87 -0.92
N ALA A 63 -21.58 2.38 -1.70
CA ALA A 63 -20.85 3.59 -1.35
C ALA A 63 -21.78 4.79 -1.21
N LYS A 64 -22.72 4.99 -2.16
CA LYS A 64 -23.75 6.03 -2.07
C LYS A 64 -24.69 5.85 -0.88
N GLY A 65 -24.92 4.61 -0.44
CA GLY A 65 -25.69 4.27 0.76
C GLY A 65 -24.94 4.45 2.08
N GLY A 66 -23.70 4.97 2.06
CA GLY A 66 -22.92 5.24 3.27
C GLY A 66 -21.95 4.14 3.68
N ASP A 67 -21.78 3.08 2.88
CA ASP A 67 -20.75 2.07 3.11
C ASP A 67 -19.36 2.65 2.83
N THR A 68 -18.66 3.06 3.89
CA THR A 68 -17.35 3.70 3.80
C THR A 68 -16.26 2.76 3.27
N ALA A 69 -16.39 1.44 3.47
CA ALA A 69 -15.45 0.46 2.94
C ALA A 69 -15.61 0.31 1.41
N ALA A 70 -16.85 0.26 0.93
CA ALA A 70 -17.14 0.27 -0.50
C ALA A 70 -16.67 1.58 -1.15
N ALA A 71 -16.92 2.73 -0.49
CA ALA A 71 -16.46 4.03 -0.96
C ALA A 71 -14.93 4.11 -1.06
N LYS A 72 -14.20 3.65 -0.02
CA LYS A 72 -12.74 3.58 -0.03
C LYS A 72 -12.22 2.72 -1.18
N LEU A 73 -12.75 1.52 -1.35
CA LEU A 73 -12.33 0.62 -2.43
C LEU A 73 -12.55 1.25 -3.81
N LEU A 74 -13.69 1.91 -4.04
CA LEU A 74 -13.98 2.63 -5.27
C LEU A 74 -12.98 3.75 -5.53
N LEU A 75 -12.78 4.63 -4.55
CA LEU A 75 -11.87 5.76 -4.66
C LEU A 75 -10.43 5.31 -4.92
N GLU A 76 -9.95 4.29 -4.20
CA GLU A 76 -8.60 3.76 -4.40
C GLU A 76 -8.36 3.09 -5.75
N ARG A 77 -9.41 2.60 -6.42
CA ARG A 77 -9.30 1.98 -7.75
C ARG A 77 -9.52 2.96 -8.88
N VAL A 78 -10.31 4.03 -8.67
CA VAL A 78 -10.59 5.05 -9.70
C VAL A 78 -9.57 6.18 -9.66
N LEU A 79 -9.25 6.69 -8.47
CA LEU A 79 -8.35 7.83 -8.27
C LEU A 79 -6.93 7.42 -7.85
N GLY A 80 -6.73 6.13 -7.55
CA GLY A 80 -5.48 5.60 -7.02
C GLY A 80 -5.39 5.68 -5.50
N GLN A 81 -4.34 5.08 -4.92
CA GLN A 81 -4.09 5.23 -3.50
C GLN A 81 -3.63 6.65 -3.20
N VAL A 82 -4.25 7.27 -2.20
CA VAL A 82 -3.69 8.48 -1.60
C VAL A 82 -2.32 8.07 -1.06
N PRO A 83 -1.22 8.69 -1.52
CA PRO A 83 0.08 8.41 -0.93
C PRO A 83 -0.01 8.68 0.57
N PRO A 84 0.70 7.91 1.41
CA PRO A 84 0.77 8.25 2.82
C PRO A 84 1.10 9.72 2.92
N ALA A 85 0.29 10.47 3.68
CA ALA A 85 0.50 11.90 3.85
C ALA A 85 1.98 12.05 4.21
N ASP A 86 2.72 12.75 3.35
CA ASP A 86 4.08 13.14 3.62
C ASP A 86 3.94 13.93 4.93
N VAL A 87 4.32 13.33 6.06
CA VAL A 87 4.39 14.03 7.35
C VAL A 87 5.59 14.95 7.23
N ARG A 88 5.53 15.89 6.29
CA ARG A 88 6.33 17.09 6.35
C ARG A 88 5.87 17.75 7.63
N GLU A 89 6.85 18.12 8.43
CA GLU A 89 6.66 18.84 9.69
C GLU A 89 5.51 19.85 9.53
N PRO A 90 4.64 19.99 10.54
CA PRO A 90 3.61 21.02 10.50
C PRO A 90 4.28 22.30 10.02
N LEU A 91 3.78 22.91 8.94
CA LEU A 91 4.26 24.21 8.52
C LEU A 91 4.16 25.10 9.76
N GLN A 92 5.29 25.37 10.39
CA GLN A 92 5.35 26.36 11.43
C GLN A 92 5.04 27.66 10.71
N LEU A 93 3.77 28.07 10.78
CA LEU A 93 3.38 29.42 10.46
C LEU A 93 4.26 30.28 11.36
N ARG A 94 5.35 30.82 10.80
CA ARG A 94 6.10 31.88 11.44
C ARG A 94 5.10 33.01 11.58
N HIS A 95 4.50 33.11 12.76
CA HIS A 95 3.93 34.37 13.19
C HIS A 95 5.13 35.28 13.41
N ASP A 96 5.53 35.98 12.35
CA ASP A 96 6.32 37.18 12.49
C ASP A 96 5.44 38.12 13.33
N GLY A 97 5.80 38.22 14.61
CA GLY A 97 5.00 38.87 15.63
C GLY A 97 4.91 40.36 15.36
N GLU A 98 3.95 40.78 14.53
CA GLU A 98 3.44 42.13 14.57
C GLU A 98 2.40 42.22 15.70
N LYS A 99 2.88 42.77 16.80
CA LYS A 99 2.09 43.20 17.94
C LYS A 99 1.17 44.33 17.46
N ILE A 100 -0.06 44.00 17.08
CA ILE A 100 -1.11 45.00 16.85
C ILE A 100 -1.55 45.58 18.20
N GLU A 101 -0.83 46.61 18.64
CA GLU A 101 -1.32 47.51 19.68
C GLU A 101 -2.45 48.37 19.10
N ARG A 102 -3.69 47.90 19.24
CA ARG A 102 -4.86 48.78 19.19
C ARG A 102 -5.41 48.91 20.60
N GLY A 103 -5.01 50.01 21.24
CA GLY A 103 -5.59 50.49 22.47
C GLY A 103 -7.09 50.75 22.28
N TRP A 104 -7.87 50.30 23.25
CA TRP A 104 -9.23 50.76 23.45
C TRP A 104 -9.18 51.82 24.54
N ALA A 105 -9.30 53.08 24.11
CA ALA A 105 -9.76 54.20 24.92
C ALA A 105 -10.74 54.99 24.03
#